data_AF-A0AAT9EXW4-F1
#
_entry.id   AF-A0AAT9EXW4-F1
#
_cell.length_a   1.000
_cell.length_b   1.000
_cell.length_c   1.000
_cell.angle_alpha   90.00
_cell.angle_beta   90.00
_cell.angle_gamma   90.00
#
_symmetry.space_group_name_H-M   'P 1'
#
loop_
_entity.id
_entity.type
_entity.pdbx_description
1 polymer ?
#
loop_
_entity_poly.entity_id
_entity_poly.type
_entity_poly.pdbx_seq_one_letter_code
_entity_poly.pdbx_strand_id
1 'polypeptide(L)'
;MSTNLLSVMKKEISSKNPLKQEILLKTSKFSKIFIFEGVDDYPVYDEWMKRNSVYVNAGHLVAKGKKQIIELYEHAIKYDDQEILKNCYFFVDHDFDTFEHNSDSIVTLSCYSIENYIINSHSAKSYLKDEFKMDITRSELLDSIKIDFESDFLQFKKLAKELCKPLFINHNVNGKAKFYDKISSVINLDYKDIRIKENAKLIGYEVNEDAEDVKALIVIFDNLTHERSIKGKYVFEFMKIWLSSLKSHLSTNKDLRITKDPLMLERRRLACATPIPKELMKFS
;
A
#
# COMPACT_ATOMS: atom_id res chain seq x y z
N MET A 1 -0.67 -33.50 26.94
CA MET A 1 -0.58 -32.19 26.23
C MET A 1 -1.83 -31.89 25.37
N SER A 2 -2.60 -32.86 24.87
CA SER A 2 -3.77 -32.60 23.99
C SER A 2 -5.02 -32.03 24.68
N THR A 3 -5.21 -32.32 25.97
CA THR A 3 -6.40 -31.90 26.74
C THR A 3 -6.45 -30.42 27.04
N ASN A 4 -5.28 -29.78 27.20
CA ASN A 4 -5.18 -28.34 27.50
C ASN A 4 -5.53 -27.50 26.25
N LEU A 5 -5.03 -27.91 25.07
CA LEU A 5 -5.37 -27.28 23.80
C LEU A 5 -6.88 -27.37 23.51
N LEU A 6 -7.50 -28.54 23.74
CA LEU A 6 -8.95 -28.74 23.59
C LEU A 6 -9.76 -27.89 24.57
N SER A 7 -9.29 -27.67 25.80
CA SER A 7 -9.96 -26.79 26.76
C SER A 7 -9.82 -25.31 26.42
N VAL A 8 -8.66 -24.90 25.89
CA VAL A 8 -8.42 -23.55 25.38
C VAL A 8 -9.28 -23.29 24.14
N MET A 9 -9.31 -24.22 23.17
CA MET A 9 -10.18 -24.14 21.99
C MET A 9 -11.67 -24.06 22.35
N LYS A 10 -12.14 -24.85 23.34
CA LYS A 10 -13.55 -24.77 23.80
C LYS A 10 -13.89 -23.44 24.47
N LYS A 11 -12.95 -22.81 25.18
CA LYS A 11 -13.10 -21.45 25.72
C LYS A 11 -13.06 -20.40 24.61
N GLU A 12 -12.21 -20.58 23.61
CA GLU A 12 -11.95 -19.67 22.49
C GLU A 12 -13.03 -19.69 21.39
N ILE A 13 -13.80 -20.78 21.25
CA ILE A 13 -15.02 -20.83 20.41
C ILE A 13 -16.05 -19.78 20.86
N SER A 14 -15.98 -19.33 22.11
CA SER A 14 -16.79 -18.20 22.60
C SER A 14 -16.24 -16.83 22.16
N SER A 15 -14.96 -16.74 21.77
CA SER A 15 -14.40 -15.55 21.11
C SER A 15 -14.78 -15.62 19.62
N LYS A 16 -15.58 -14.65 19.16
CA LYS A 16 -16.10 -14.60 17.79
C LYS A 16 -15.04 -14.22 16.73
N ASN A 17 -13.74 -14.26 17.04
CA ASN A 17 -12.70 -13.80 16.12
C ASN A 17 -11.99 -14.98 15.42
N PRO A 18 -12.33 -15.27 14.14
CA PRO A 18 -11.74 -16.40 13.42
C PRO A 18 -10.22 -16.28 13.22
N LEU A 19 -9.68 -15.05 13.15
CA LEU A 19 -8.23 -14.83 13.02
C LEU A 19 -7.47 -15.29 14.27
N LYS A 20 -8.04 -15.08 15.46
CA LYS A 20 -7.45 -15.56 16.71
C LYS A 20 -7.31 -17.08 16.72
N GLN A 21 -8.38 -17.77 16.33
CA GLN A 21 -8.38 -19.24 16.27
C GLN A 21 -7.33 -19.75 15.28
N GLU A 22 -7.19 -19.12 14.13
CA GLU A 22 -6.14 -19.46 13.17
C GLU A 22 -4.74 -19.26 13.76
N ILE A 23 -4.48 -18.14 14.45
CA ILE A 23 -3.20 -17.88 15.13
C ILE A 23 -2.88 -19.01 16.11
N LEU A 24 -3.79 -19.33 17.03
CA LEU A 24 -3.56 -20.34 18.07
C LEU A 24 -3.32 -21.75 17.50
N LEU A 25 -3.90 -22.07 16.34
CA LEU A 25 -3.61 -23.34 15.66
C LEU A 25 -2.19 -23.38 15.09
N LYS A 26 -1.61 -22.23 14.74
CA LYS A 26 -0.28 -22.12 14.14
C LYS A 26 0.85 -21.89 15.16
N THR A 27 0.57 -21.39 16.36
CA THR A 27 1.58 -21.13 17.41
C THR A 27 2.29 -22.41 17.87
N SER A 28 1.67 -23.58 17.71
CA SER A 28 2.31 -24.88 17.95
C SER A 28 3.48 -25.19 17.01
N LYS A 29 3.52 -24.56 15.83
CA LYS A 29 4.52 -24.80 14.77
C LYS A 29 5.45 -23.60 14.56
N PHE A 30 4.95 -22.38 14.77
CA PHE A 30 5.68 -21.15 14.53
C PHE A 30 5.75 -20.30 15.79
N SER A 31 6.95 -19.89 16.17
CA SER A 31 7.18 -19.02 17.34
C SER A 31 6.85 -17.55 17.06
N LYS A 32 6.77 -17.16 15.78
CA LYS A 32 6.38 -15.83 15.31
C LYS A 32 5.40 -15.95 14.16
N ILE A 33 4.41 -15.07 14.10
CA ILE A 33 3.40 -15.02 13.05
C ILE A 33 3.27 -13.58 12.54
N PHE A 34 3.43 -13.39 11.24
CA PHE A 34 3.27 -12.10 10.55
C PHE A 34 1.88 -12.05 9.91
N ILE A 35 1.12 -11.01 10.20
CA ILE A 35 -0.29 -10.89 9.82
C ILE A 35 -0.44 -9.67 8.94
N PHE A 36 -0.78 -9.91 7.68
CA PHE A 36 -0.95 -8.86 6.67
C PHE A 36 -2.42 -8.52 6.48
N GLU A 37 -2.72 -7.26 6.20
CA GLU A 37 -4.08 -6.79 6.01
C GLU A 37 -4.83 -7.50 4.88
N GLY A 38 -4.18 -7.64 3.71
CA GLY A 38 -4.75 -8.24 2.52
C GLY A 38 -3.80 -9.17 1.77
N VAL A 39 -4.37 -9.95 0.86
CA VAL A 39 -3.65 -10.96 0.07
C VAL A 39 -2.64 -10.34 -0.90
N ASP A 40 -2.94 -9.13 -1.35
CA ASP A 40 -2.11 -8.36 -2.27
C ASP A 40 -0.87 -7.75 -1.60
N ASP A 41 -0.88 -7.64 -0.27
CA ASP A 41 0.16 -6.98 0.51
C ASP A 41 1.30 -7.95 0.84
N TYR A 42 0.93 -9.20 1.18
CA TYR A 42 1.89 -10.24 1.56
C TYR A 42 3.07 -10.36 0.58
N PRO A 43 2.88 -10.44 -0.76
CA PRO A 43 4.00 -10.58 -1.67
C PRO A 43 5.00 -9.41 -1.65
N VAL A 44 4.55 -8.21 -1.30
CA VAL A 44 5.41 -7.02 -1.18
C VAL A 44 6.23 -7.07 0.10
N TYR A 45 5.56 -7.37 1.22
CA TYR A 45 6.21 -7.54 2.52
C TYR A 45 7.19 -8.71 2.54
N ASP A 46 6.84 -9.83 1.90
CA ASP A 46 7.73 -10.98 1.68
C ASP A 46 9.00 -10.55 0.96
N GLU A 47 8.88 -9.79 -0.12
CA GLU A 47 10.03 -9.31 -0.88
C GLU A 47 10.96 -8.42 -0.04
N TRP A 48 10.41 -7.56 0.81
CA TRP A 48 11.19 -6.69 1.69
C TRP A 48 11.84 -7.42 2.88
N MET A 49 11.18 -8.44 3.45
CA MET A 49 11.64 -9.09 4.68
C MET A 49 12.31 -10.46 4.46
N LYS A 50 12.31 -11.02 3.23
CA LYS A 50 12.85 -12.37 2.93
C LYS A 50 14.32 -12.63 3.31
N ARG A 51 15.10 -11.60 3.64
CA ARG A 51 16.49 -11.74 4.09
C ARG A 51 16.64 -11.83 5.62
N ASN A 52 15.59 -11.53 6.36
CA ASN A 52 15.59 -11.55 7.81
C ASN A 52 15.35 -12.95 8.35
N SER A 53 16.26 -13.42 9.21
CA SER A 53 16.23 -14.78 9.76
C SER A 53 15.01 -15.07 10.63
N VAL A 54 14.46 -14.05 11.32
CA VAL A 54 13.23 -14.22 12.12
C VAL A 54 12.03 -14.38 11.19
N TYR A 55 11.93 -13.54 10.16
CA TYR A 55 10.84 -13.61 9.18
C TYR A 55 10.82 -14.93 8.42
N VAL A 56 11.97 -15.38 7.92
CA VAL A 56 12.09 -16.62 7.12
C VAL A 56 11.63 -17.86 7.89
N ASN A 57 11.75 -17.87 9.21
CA ASN A 57 11.32 -18.98 10.07
C ASN A 57 9.91 -18.77 10.68
N ALA A 58 9.27 -17.64 10.40
CA ALA A 58 7.95 -17.31 10.92
C ALA A 58 6.82 -17.90 10.04
N GLY A 59 5.64 -18.02 10.63
CA GLY A 59 4.41 -18.23 9.87
C GLY A 59 3.87 -16.89 9.34
N HIS A 60 3.03 -16.93 8.32
CA HIS A 60 2.22 -15.77 7.94
C HIS A 60 0.74 -16.12 7.87
N LEU A 61 -0.10 -15.11 8.09
CA LEU A 61 -1.54 -15.14 7.87
C LEU A 61 -1.96 -13.86 7.14
N VAL A 62 -3.09 -13.92 6.46
CA VAL A 62 -3.72 -12.78 5.81
C VAL A 62 -5.06 -12.55 6.48
N ALA A 63 -5.27 -11.35 7.00
CA ALA A 63 -6.53 -10.94 7.60
C ALA A 63 -7.58 -10.62 6.53
N LYS A 64 -8.79 -10.27 6.98
CA LYS A 64 -9.89 -9.78 6.14
C LYS A 64 -10.05 -8.27 6.30
N GLY A 65 -8.95 -7.54 6.20
CA GLY A 65 -8.89 -6.09 6.32
C GLY A 65 -8.50 -5.57 7.70
N LYS A 66 -8.14 -4.29 7.75
CA LYS A 66 -7.65 -3.57 8.94
C LYS A 66 -8.49 -3.76 10.19
N LYS A 67 -9.82 -3.65 10.07
CA LYS A 67 -10.75 -3.75 11.21
C LYS A 67 -10.56 -5.05 12.01
N GLN A 68 -10.37 -6.19 11.34
CA GLN A 68 -10.17 -7.48 12.02
C GLN A 68 -8.85 -7.52 12.81
N ILE A 69 -7.80 -6.90 12.28
CA ILE A 69 -6.49 -6.80 12.93
C ILE A 69 -6.59 -5.91 14.18
N ILE A 70 -7.17 -4.72 14.03
CA ILE A 70 -7.27 -3.76 15.14
C ILE A 70 -8.15 -4.32 16.27
N GLU A 71 -9.32 -4.87 15.96
CA GLU A 71 -10.20 -5.48 16.96
C GLU A 71 -9.53 -6.64 17.70
N LEU A 72 -8.75 -7.48 16.99
CA LEU A 72 -8.00 -8.56 17.61
C LEU A 72 -6.91 -8.03 18.55
N TYR A 73 -6.17 -7.01 18.11
CA TYR A 73 -5.09 -6.44 18.89
C TYR A 73 -5.60 -5.71 20.13
N GLU A 74 -6.65 -4.89 20.00
CA GLU A 74 -7.30 -4.22 21.14
C GLU A 74 -7.84 -5.24 22.15
N HIS A 75 -8.45 -6.32 21.67
CA HIS A 75 -8.87 -7.43 22.53
C HIS A 75 -7.68 -8.09 23.23
N ALA A 76 -6.57 -8.32 22.53
CA ALA A 76 -5.36 -8.89 23.11
C ALA A 76 -4.79 -7.99 24.21
N ILE A 77 -4.75 -6.67 24.02
CA ILE A 77 -4.35 -5.71 25.06
C ILE A 77 -5.29 -5.79 26.25
N LYS A 78 -6.60 -5.70 26.01
CA LYS A 78 -7.63 -5.65 27.07
C LYS A 78 -7.57 -6.85 28.02
N TYR A 79 -7.23 -8.02 27.49
CA TYR A 79 -7.19 -9.28 28.24
C TYR A 79 -5.77 -9.78 28.52
N ASP A 80 -4.75 -8.97 28.28
CA ASP A 80 -3.34 -9.31 28.46
C ASP A 80 -2.95 -10.64 27.76
N ASP A 81 -3.40 -10.81 26.52
CA ASP A 81 -3.16 -12.01 25.73
C ASP A 81 -1.71 -12.04 25.21
N GLN A 82 -0.81 -12.51 26.08
CA GLN A 82 0.62 -12.58 25.83
C GLN A 82 0.99 -13.47 24.63
N GLU A 83 0.15 -14.43 24.26
CA GLU A 83 0.39 -15.28 23.09
C GLU A 83 0.29 -14.47 21.80
N ILE A 84 -0.68 -13.57 21.71
CA ILE A 84 -0.80 -12.63 20.59
C ILE A 84 0.25 -11.53 20.69
N LEU A 85 0.30 -10.83 21.82
CA LEU A 85 1.09 -9.59 21.97
C LEU A 85 2.60 -9.82 21.76
N LYS A 86 3.13 -10.98 22.13
CA LYS A 86 4.56 -11.29 21.98
C LYS A 86 4.90 -12.01 20.68
N ASN A 87 3.99 -12.77 20.10
CA ASN A 87 4.33 -13.66 18.98
C ASN A 87 3.79 -13.16 17.63
N CYS A 88 2.90 -12.18 17.61
CA CYS A 88 2.32 -11.65 16.39
C CYS A 88 2.89 -10.28 16.02
N TYR A 89 3.13 -10.09 14.72
CA TYR A 89 3.34 -8.77 14.11
C TYR A 89 2.24 -8.52 13.09
N PHE A 90 1.61 -7.35 13.17
CA PHE A 90 0.48 -6.94 12.37
C PHE A 90 0.90 -5.81 11.44
N PHE A 91 0.53 -5.89 10.18
CA PHE A 91 0.84 -4.87 9.17
C PHE A 91 -0.48 -4.32 8.64
N VAL A 92 -0.68 -3.02 8.81
CA VAL A 92 -1.91 -2.33 8.43
C VAL A 92 -1.59 -1.09 7.60
N ASP A 93 -2.41 -0.83 6.60
CA ASP A 93 -2.34 0.42 5.85
C ASP A 93 -2.78 1.59 6.74
N HIS A 94 -2.24 2.77 6.45
CA HIS A 94 -2.60 3.98 7.19
C HIS A 94 -3.90 4.60 6.64
N ASP A 95 -4.22 4.34 5.37
CA ASP A 95 -5.45 4.83 4.71
C ASP A 95 -5.65 6.34 4.94
N PHE A 96 -6.88 6.81 5.13
CA PHE A 96 -7.19 8.20 5.49
C PHE A 96 -7.35 8.42 6.98
N ASP A 97 -6.89 7.49 7.82
CA ASP A 97 -6.93 7.69 9.26
C ASP A 97 -6.00 8.85 9.66
N THR A 98 -6.46 9.63 10.63
CA THR A 98 -5.75 10.80 11.16
C THR A 98 -4.67 10.43 12.18
N PHE A 99 -4.57 9.15 12.55
CA PHE A 99 -3.62 8.64 13.53
C PHE A 99 -3.03 7.30 13.07
N GLU A 100 -1.81 7.04 13.54
CA GLU A 100 -1.14 5.77 13.34
C GLU A 100 -1.57 4.75 14.40
N HIS A 101 -1.70 3.48 14.03
CA HIS A 101 -1.93 2.38 14.98
C HIS A 101 -0.63 1.78 15.51
N ASN A 102 0.51 2.45 15.28
CA ASN A 102 1.85 1.92 15.55
C ASN A 102 2.02 1.50 17.02
N SER A 103 2.54 0.29 17.21
CA SER A 103 2.89 -0.27 18.51
C SER A 103 4.09 -1.23 18.37
N ASP A 104 4.46 -1.93 19.44
CA ASP A 104 5.49 -2.98 19.34
C ASP A 104 5.08 -4.10 18.37
N SER A 105 3.78 -4.35 18.23
CA SER A 105 3.20 -5.43 17.44
C SER A 105 2.53 -4.94 16.16
N ILE A 106 2.01 -3.71 16.10
CA ILE A 106 1.41 -3.13 14.89
C ILE A 106 2.42 -2.24 14.16
N VAL A 107 2.53 -2.46 12.86
CA VAL A 107 3.37 -1.69 11.94
C VAL A 107 2.49 -1.05 10.88
N THR A 108 2.55 0.27 10.83
CA THR A 108 1.94 1.13 9.82
C THR A 108 3.05 1.91 9.14
N LEU A 109 3.07 1.89 7.80
CA LEU A 109 4.05 2.67 7.03
C LEU A 109 3.70 4.16 7.05
N SER A 110 4.71 5.03 6.90
CA SER A 110 4.53 6.48 6.75
C SER A 110 3.96 6.89 5.38
N CYS A 111 3.05 6.09 4.80
CA CYS A 111 2.37 6.33 3.53
C CYS A 111 0.93 5.76 3.57
N TYR A 112 0.09 6.11 2.61
CA TYR A 112 -1.32 5.69 2.59
C TYR A 112 -1.45 4.17 2.58
N SER A 113 -0.76 3.53 1.64
CA SER A 113 -0.62 2.08 1.56
C SER A 113 0.72 1.73 0.89
N ILE A 114 1.02 0.44 0.79
CA ILE A 114 2.27 -0.06 0.18
C ILE A 114 2.53 0.47 -1.24
N GLU A 115 1.49 0.76 -2.03
CA GLU A 115 1.66 1.26 -3.40
C GLU A 115 2.32 2.63 -3.45
N ASN A 116 2.04 3.48 -2.46
CA ASN A 116 2.65 4.80 -2.31
C ASN A 116 4.15 4.71 -2.04
N TYR A 117 4.64 3.56 -1.58
CA TYR A 117 6.05 3.32 -1.32
C TYR A 117 6.75 2.65 -2.50
N ILE A 118 6.16 1.57 -3.04
CA ILE A 118 6.80 0.78 -4.11
C ILE A 118 6.87 1.50 -5.46
N ILE A 119 6.11 2.58 -5.66
CA ILE A 119 6.09 3.34 -6.92
C ILE A 119 7.01 4.55 -6.78
N ASN A 120 8.20 4.42 -7.35
CA ASN A 120 9.23 5.45 -7.38
C ASN A 120 10.19 5.24 -8.56
N SER A 121 11.14 6.16 -8.77
CA SER A 121 12.05 6.11 -9.92
C SER A 121 12.97 4.88 -9.93
N HIS A 122 13.27 4.28 -8.78
CA HIS A 122 14.04 3.02 -8.71
C HIS A 122 13.23 1.85 -9.26
N SER A 123 11.98 1.71 -8.82
CA SER A 123 11.06 0.68 -9.31
C SER A 123 10.80 0.81 -10.82
N ALA A 124 10.59 2.05 -11.31
CA ALA A 124 10.38 2.32 -12.72
C ALA A 124 11.62 1.99 -13.55
N LYS A 125 12.81 2.46 -13.14
CA LYS A 125 14.08 2.14 -13.81
C LYS A 125 14.36 0.64 -13.83
N SER A 126 14.10 -0.07 -12.74
CA SER A 126 14.24 -1.54 -12.70
C SER A 126 13.26 -2.23 -13.65
N TYR A 127 12.01 -1.80 -13.68
CA TYR A 127 11.00 -2.37 -14.57
C TYR A 127 11.38 -2.21 -16.05
N LEU A 128 11.89 -1.04 -16.44
CA LEU A 128 12.35 -0.77 -17.80
C LEU A 128 13.54 -1.66 -18.19
N LYS A 129 14.50 -1.88 -17.29
CA LYS A 129 15.62 -2.79 -17.56
C LYS A 129 15.15 -4.20 -17.87
N ASP A 130 14.24 -4.72 -17.06
CA ASP A 130 13.88 -6.14 -17.14
C ASP A 130 12.78 -6.42 -18.16
N GLU A 131 11.75 -5.58 -18.24
CA GLU A 131 10.54 -5.85 -19.04
C GLU A 131 10.56 -5.13 -20.40
N PHE A 132 11.30 -4.00 -20.51
CA PHE A 132 11.54 -3.31 -21.78
C PHE A 132 12.91 -3.67 -22.38
N LYS A 133 13.68 -4.55 -21.71
CA LYS A 133 14.99 -5.03 -22.13
C LYS A 133 15.99 -3.89 -22.42
N MET A 134 15.91 -2.82 -21.61
CA MET A 134 16.84 -1.69 -21.70
C MET A 134 18.14 -2.03 -20.97
N ASP A 135 19.12 -2.50 -21.70
CA ASP A 135 20.46 -2.78 -21.19
C ASP A 135 21.34 -1.52 -21.14
N ILE A 136 22.63 -1.72 -20.87
CA ILE A 136 23.62 -0.64 -20.75
C ILE A 136 23.79 0.17 -22.04
N THR A 137 23.52 -0.39 -23.23
CA THR A 137 23.67 0.35 -24.49
C THR A 137 22.58 1.40 -24.68
N ARG A 138 21.56 1.40 -23.81
CA ARG A 138 20.45 2.36 -23.82
C ARG A 138 20.44 3.25 -22.58
N SER A 139 21.58 3.43 -21.91
CA SER A 139 21.68 4.21 -20.67
C SER A 139 21.14 5.64 -20.82
N GLU A 140 21.45 6.32 -21.94
CA GLU A 140 20.99 7.69 -22.20
C GLU A 140 19.46 7.77 -22.30
N LEU A 141 18.85 6.85 -23.05
CA LEU A 141 17.38 6.74 -23.15
C LEU A 141 16.75 6.39 -21.79
N LEU A 142 17.38 5.51 -21.03
CA LEU A 142 16.89 5.13 -19.70
C LEU A 142 16.92 6.31 -18.73
N ASP A 143 17.97 7.13 -18.78
CA ASP A 143 18.10 8.32 -17.95
C ASP A 143 17.14 9.44 -18.40
N SER A 144 16.89 9.60 -19.70
CA SER A 144 15.85 10.54 -20.18
C SER A 144 14.46 10.13 -19.71
N ILE A 145 14.10 8.84 -19.86
CA ILE A 145 12.81 8.31 -19.40
C ILE A 145 12.68 8.44 -17.87
N LYS A 146 13.78 8.29 -17.12
CA LYS A 146 13.78 8.50 -15.68
C LYS A 146 13.41 9.94 -15.32
N ILE A 147 14.00 10.93 -15.99
CA ILE A 147 13.69 12.35 -15.79
C ILE A 147 12.21 12.62 -16.11
N ASP A 148 11.73 12.08 -17.23
CA ASP A 148 10.33 12.21 -17.64
C ASP A 148 9.38 11.58 -16.60
N PHE A 149 9.71 10.40 -16.09
CA PHE A 149 8.94 9.74 -15.02
C PHE A 149 8.89 10.61 -13.77
N GLU A 150 10.02 11.16 -13.31
CA GLU A 150 10.07 11.98 -12.10
C GLU A 150 9.23 13.26 -12.26
N SER A 151 9.25 13.87 -13.44
CA SER A 151 8.42 15.03 -13.79
C SER A 151 6.93 14.68 -13.81
N ASP A 152 6.55 13.66 -14.58
CA ASP A 152 5.16 13.21 -14.74
C ASP A 152 4.58 12.74 -13.40
N PHE A 153 5.35 12.00 -12.63
CA PHE A 153 4.91 11.50 -11.33
C PHE A 153 4.74 12.65 -10.32
N LEU A 154 5.62 13.65 -10.33
CA LEU A 154 5.44 14.84 -9.49
C LEU A 154 4.16 15.60 -9.87
N GLN A 155 3.88 15.74 -11.16
CA GLN A 155 2.66 16.39 -11.64
C GLN A 155 1.41 15.58 -11.25
N PHE A 156 1.45 14.26 -11.39
CA PHE A 156 0.39 13.37 -10.94
C PHE A 156 0.16 13.53 -9.44
N LYS A 157 1.22 13.51 -8.61
CA LYS A 157 1.10 13.62 -7.15
C LYS A 157 0.42 14.91 -6.73
N LYS A 158 0.74 16.04 -7.37
CA LYS A 158 0.08 17.33 -7.12
C LYS A 158 -1.42 17.26 -7.43
N LEU A 159 -1.79 16.80 -8.62
CA LEU A 159 -3.20 16.70 -9.03
C LEU A 159 -3.97 15.70 -8.15
N ALA A 160 -3.40 14.53 -7.90
CA ALA A 160 -4.03 13.47 -7.14
C ALA A 160 -4.21 13.84 -5.66
N LYS A 161 -3.28 14.59 -5.06
CA LYS A 161 -3.42 15.10 -3.69
C LYS A 161 -4.64 16.01 -3.57
N GLU A 162 -4.79 16.98 -4.48
CA GLU A 162 -5.97 17.86 -4.49
C GLU A 162 -7.28 17.08 -4.68
N LEU A 163 -7.30 16.09 -5.57
CA LEU A 163 -8.47 15.24 -5.78
C LEU A 163 -8.79 14.32 -4.59
N CYS A 164 -7.80 13.98 -3.78
CA CYS A 164 -7.98 13.16 -2.58
C CYS A 164 -8.43 13.99 -1.37
N LYS A 165 -8.26 15.32 -1.39
CA LYS A 165 -8.61 16.20 -0.27
C LYS A 165 -10.08 16.07 0.14
N PRO A 166 -11.08 16.21 -0.77
CA PRO A 166 -12.48 16.02 -0.38
C PRO A 166 -12.76 14.59 0.09
N LEU A 167 -12.07 13.59 -0.46
CA LEU A 167 -12.24 12.18 -0.07
C LEU A 167 -11.79 11.94 1.38
N PHE A 168 -10.65 12.52 1.76
CA PHE A 168 -10.13 12.45 3.12
C PHE A 168 -11.07 13.13 4.12
N ILE A 169 -11.56 14.32 3.80
CA ILE A 169 -12.48 15.06 4.67
C ILE A 169 -13.81 14.31 4.82
N ASN A 170 -14.44 13.92 3.72
CA ASN A 170 -15.69 13.17 3.74
C ASN A 170 -15.53 11.86 4.55
N HIS A 171 -14.40 11.17 4.40
CA HIS A 171 -14.11 9.94 5.15
C HIS A 171 -14.04 10.17 6.66
N ASN A 172 -13.29 11.18 7.10
CA ASN A 172 -13.07 11.43 8.52
C ASN A 172 -14.29 12.02 9.23
N VAL A 173 -15.15 12.76 8.51
CA VAL A 173 -16.38 13.34 9.09
C VAL A 173 -17.54 12.34 9.05
N ASN A 174 -17.75 11.66 7.93
CA ASN A 174 -18.91 10.78 7.73
C ASN A 174 -18.62 9.30 8.06
N GLY A 175 -17.36 8.95 8.39
CA GLY A 175 -16.89 7.58 8.55
C GLY A 175 -16.80 6.78 7.24
N LYS A 176 -17.07 7.41 6.10
CA LYS A 176 -17.03 6.82 4.75
C LYS A 176 -16.90 7.91 3.69
N ALA A 177 -16.30 7.57 2.55
CA ALA A 177 -16.24 8.45 1.39
C ALA A 177 -16.50 7.66 0.12
N LYS A 178 -17.08 8.34 -0.88
CA LYS A 178 -17.11 7.83 -2.25
C LYS A 178 -15.74 8.04 -2.88
N PHE A 179 -15.20 7.00 -3.50
CA PHE A 179 -13.93 7.08 -4.22
C PHE A 179 -14.16 7.11 -5.73
N TYR A 180 -13.16 7.57 -6.48
CA TYR A 180 -13.12 7.34 -7.92
C TYR A 180 -12.86 5.84 -8.15
N ASP A 181 -13.65 5.20 -9.03
CA ASP A 181 -13.39 3.80 -9.41
C ASP A 181 -12.01 3.65 -10.04
N LYS A 182 -11.62 4.65 -10.82
CA LYS A 182 -10.33 4.80 -11.49
C LYS A 182 -9.91 6.26 -11.51
N ILE A 183 -8.69 6.58 -11.08
CA ILE A 183 -8.18 7.95 -11.15
C ILE A 183 -7.98 8.39 -12.60
N SER A 184 -7.77 7.44 -13.52
CA SER A 184 -7.69 7.70 -14.96
C SER A 184 -9.01 8.19 -15.58
N SER A 185 -10.14 8.09 -14.87
CA SER A 185 -11.39 8.71 -15.30
C SER A 185 -11.36 10.25 -15.18
N VAL A 186 -10.46 10.77 -14.36
CA VAL A 186 -10.35 12.21 -14.03
C VAL A 186 -9.03 12.79 -14.54
N ILE A 187 -7.92 12.07 -14.37
CA ILE A 187 -6.58 12.50 -14.78
C ILE A 187 -6.17 11.74 -16.04
N ASN A 188 -5.56 12.42 -17.02
CA ASN A 188 -4.79 11.79 -18.08
C ASN A 188 -3.44 11.34 -17.53
N LEU A 189 -3.09 10.07 -17.67
CA LEU A 189 -1.91 9.46 -17.04
C LEU A 189 -0.89 9.00 -18.10
N ASP A 190 -0.97 9.57 -19.30
CA ASP A 190 -0.07 9.22 -20.40
C ASP A 190 1.32 9.79 -20.20
N TYR A 191 2.30 9.13 -20.81
CA TYR A 191 3.69 9.58 -20.81
C TYR A 191 3.79 11.00 -21.40
N LYS A 192 4.35 11.94 -20.62
CA LYS A 192 4.46 13.38 -20.92
C LYS A 192 3.15 14.13 -21.02
N ASP A 193 2.04 13.57 -20.54
CA ASP A 193 0.73 14.20 -20.62
C ASP A 193 -0.10 13.97 -19.35
N ILE A 194 0.32 14.61 -18.26
CA ILE A 194 -0.35 14.51 -16.96
C ILE A 194 -1.23 15.74 -16.70
N ARG A 195 -2.54 15.62 -16.92
CA ARG A 195 -3.49 16.74 -16.75
C ARG A 195 -4.88 16.27 -16.32
N ILE A 196 -5.68 17.18 -15.76
CA ILE A 196 -7.10 16.92 -15.53
C ILE A 196 -7.81 16.87 -16.90
N LYS A 197 -8.72 15.92 -17.09
CA LYS A 197 -9.55 15.82 -18.30
C LYS A 197 -10.63 16.90 -18.29
N GLU A 198 -10.90 17.49 -19.45
CA GLU A 198 -11.84 18.62 -19.58
C GLU A 198 -13.24 18.34 -19.01
N ASN A 199 -13.75 17.12 -19.20
CA ASN A 199 -15.08 16.69 -18.75
C ASN A 199 -15.04 15.80 -17.50
N ALA A 200 -13.99 15.94 -16.67
CA ALA A 200 -13.84 15.13 -15.49
C ALA A 200 -14.93 15.44 -14.44
N LYS A 201 -15.58 14.39 -13.94
CA LYS A 201 -16.53 14.51 -12.83
C LYS A 201 -15.78 14.45 -11.51
N LEU A 202 -15.58 15.61 -10.88
CA LEU A 202 -14.87 15.73 -9.61
C LEU A 202 -15.80 15.43 -8.43
N ILE A 203 -15.28 14.74 -7.42
CA ILE A 203 -15.94 14.53 -6.14
C ILE A 203 -15.58 15.73 -5.24
N GLY A 204 -16.59 16.48 -4.82
CA GLY A 204 -16.45 17.60 -3.90
C GLY A 204 -16.68 17.22 -2.43
N TYR A 205 -16.72 18.22 -1.56
CA TYR A 205 -17.07 18.04 -0.16
C TYR A 205 -18.57 17.69 -0.02
N GLU A 206 -18.86 16.67 0.77
CA GLU A 206 -20.23 16.25 1.12
C GLU A 206 -20.67 16.84 2.47
N VAL A 207 -19.83 17.69 3.06
CA VAL A 207 -19.94 18.25 4.41
C VAL A 207 -19.82 19.77 4.36
N ASN A 208 -20.23 20.43 5.44
CA ASN A 208 -20.11 21.88 5.54
C ASN A 208 -18.65 22.29 5.74
N GLU A 209 -18.02 22.86 4.70
CA GLU A 209 -16.63 23.33 4.72
C GLU A 209 -16.36 24.41 5.77
N ASP A 210 -17.40 25.12 6.23
CA ASP A 210 -17.25 26.16 7.24
C ASP A 210 -17.18 25.66 8.68
N ALA A 211 -17.50 24.39 8.91
CA ALA A 211 -17.45 23.79 10.24
C ALA A 211 -16.01 23.72 10.76
N GLU A 212 -15.81 24.00 12.06
CA GLU A 212 -14.48 24.10 12.66
C GLU A 212 -13.69 22.79 12.58
N ASP A 213 -14.36 21.66 12.74
CA ASP A 213 -13.80 20.32 12.61
C ASP A 213 -13.33 20.03 11.17
N VAL A 214 -14.11 20.45 10.17
CA VAL A 214 -13.73 20.34 8.75
C VAL A 214 -12.52 21.21 8.43
N LYS A 215 -12.50 22.45 8.92
CA LYS A 215 -11.33 23.35 8.77
C LYS A 215 -10.07 22.76 9.39
N ALA A 216 -10.19 22.15 10.57
CA ALA A 216 -9.06 21.47 11.22
C ALA A 216 -8.55 20.28 10.39
N LEU A 217 -9.44 19.45 9.84
CA LEU A 217 -9.07 18.33 8.98
C LEU A 217 -8.43 18.80 7.66
N ILE A 218 -8.89 19.91 7.09
CA ILE A 218 -8.27 20.52 5.90
C ILE A 218 -6.82 20.91 6.19
N VAL A 219 -6.57 21.57 7.33
CA VAL A 219 -5.22 21.93 7.77
C VAL A 219 -4.34 20.69 7.98
N ILE A 220 -4.89 19.62 8.56
CA ILE A 220 -4.18 18.34 8.70
C ILE A 220 -3.78 17.81 7.32
N PHE A 221 -4.73 17.72 6.39
CA PHE A 221 -4.50 17.18 5.05
C PHE A 221 -3.46 17.97 4.26
N ASP A 222 -3.51 19.29 4.34
CA ASP A 222 -2.58 20.15 3.60
C ASP A 222 -1.13 19.92 4.01
N ASN A 223 -0.91 19.60 5.29
CA ASN A 223 0.40 19.26 5.84
C ASN A 223 0.86 17.81 5.57
N LEU A 224 -0.02 16.93 5.06
CA LEU A 224 0.39 15.57 4.69
C LEU A 224 1.34 15.56 3.50
N THR A 225 2.29 14.63 3.51
CA THR A 225 3.11 14.32 2.33
C THR A 225 2.23 13.78 1.19
N HIS A 226 2.74 13.79 -0.04
CA HIS A 226 2.04 13.16 -1.17
C HIS A 226 1.80 11.67 -0.92
N GLU A 227 2.78 11.01 -0.31
CA GLU A 227 2.76 9.58 -0.02
C GLU A 227 1.69 9.22 1.02
N ARG A 228 1.34 10.12 1.95
CA ARG A 228 0.21 9.94 2.87
C ARG A 228 -1.14 10.40 2.32
N SER A 229 -1.18 11.39 1.44
CA SER A 229 -2.43 12.03 1.01
C SER A 229 -3.11 11.35 -0.18
N ILE A 230 -2.40 10.52 -0.93
CA ILE A 230 -2.92 9.92 -2.17
C ILE A 230 -3.29 8.46 -1.93
N LYS A 231 -4.50 8.06 -2.35
CA LYS A 231 -4.90 6.65 -2.29
C LYS A 231 -4.00 5.75 -3.14
N GLY A 232 -3.44 4.68 -2.57
CA GLY A 232 -2.44 3.84 -3.26
C GLY A 232 -2.89 3.17 -4.55
N LYS A 233 -4.16 2.77 -4.65
CA LYS A 233 -4.74 2.28 -5.91
C LYS A 233 -4.59 3.28 -7.07
N TYR A 234 -4.67 4.59 -6.79
CA TYR A 234 -4.49 5.63 -7.79
C TYR A 234 -3.03 5.73 -8.23
N VAL A 235 -2.10 5.63 -7.29
CA VAL A 235 -0.65 5.61 -7.58
C VAL A 235 -0.29 4.40 -8.45
N PHE A 236 -0.84 3.23 -8.13
CA PHE A 236 -0.63 2.02 -8.91
C PHE A 236 -1.25 2.07 -10.30
N GLU A 237 -2.41 2.68 -10.43
CA GLU A 237 -3.01 2.95 -11.72
C GLU A 237 -2.15 3.89 -12.58
N PHE A 238 -1.60 4.97 -12.00
CA PHE A 238 -0.64 5.84 -12.68
C PHE A 238 0.51 5.03 -13.28
N MET A 239 1.18 4.19 -12.47
CA MET A 239 2.33 3.42 -12.94
C MET A 239 1.98 2.51 -14.13
N LYS A 240 0.83 1.83 -14.07
CA LYS A 240 0.39 0.93 -15.16
C LYS A 240 0.08 1.68 -16.45
N ILE A 241 -0.68 2.77 -16.37
CA ILE A 241 -1.10 3.53 -17.56
C ILE A 241 0.10 4.27 -18.15
N TRP A 242 0.93 4.89 -17.30
CA TRP A 242 2.13 5.59 -17.74
C TRP A 242 3.09 4.66 -18.47
N LEU A 243 3.36 3.46 -17.93
CA LEU A 243 4.21 2.47 -18.60
C LEU A 243 3.58 1.94 -19.91
N SER A 244 2.26 1.75 -19.96
CA SER A 244 1.56 1.34 -21.18
C SER A 244 1.63 2.41 -22.27
N SER A 245 1.51 3.68 -21.87
CA SER A 245 1.64 4.84 -22.75
C SER A 245 3.08 4.97 -23.27
N LEU A 246 4.07 4.84 -22.38
CA LEU A 246 5.49 4.80 -22.74
C LEU A 246 5.80 3.64 -23.70
N LYS A 247 5.27 2.44 -23.46
CA LYS A 247 5.39 1.30 -24.37
C LYS A 247 4.90 1.66 -25.77
N SER A 248 3.75 2.31 -25.87
CA SER A 248 3.18 2.73 -27.16
C SER A 248 4.04 3.78 -27.85
N HIS A 249 4.55 4.76 -27.10
CA HIS A 249 5.48 5.77 -27.58
C HIS A 249 6.76 5.14 -28.14
N LEU A 250 7.35 4.20 -27.40
CA LEU A 250 8.60 3.53 -27.75
C LEU A 250 8.46 2.46 -28.83
N SER A 251 7.28 1.87 -29.01
CA SER A 251 7.04 0.82 -30.04
C SER A 251 7.10 1.37 -31.47
N THR A 252 7.09 2.69 -31.64
CA THR A 252 7.44 3.33 -32.92
C THR A 252 8.90 3.07 -33.32
N ASN A 253 9.77 2.78 -32.34
CA ASN A 253 11.14 2.34 -32.51
C ASN A 253 11.18 0.80 -32.63
N LYS A 254 11.43 0.28 -33.85
CA LYS A 254 11.40 -1.16 -34.16
C LYS A 254 12.37 -2.02 -33.35
N ASP A 255 13.34 -1.42 -32.68
CA ASP A 255 14.42 -2.11 -31.98
C ASP A 255 14.10 -2.44 -30.51
N LEU A 256 12.93 -2.06 -29.96
CA LEU A 256 12.55 -2.38 -28.57
C LEU A 256 11.63 -3.60 -28.49
N ARG A 257 12.15 -4.70 -27.93
CA ARG A 257 11.35 -5.90 -27.61
C ARG A 257 10.76 -5.76 -26.21
N ILE A 258 9.49 -5.39 -26.13
CA ILE A 258 8.75 -5.27 -24.86
C ILE A 258 7.96 -6.55 -24.63
N THR A 259 8.36 -7.35 -23.63
CA THR A 259 7.91 -8.73 -23.47
C THR A 259 6.62 -8.89 -22.66
N LYS A 260 6.31 -7.92 -21.79
CA LYS A 260 5.08 -7.94 -20.97
C LYS A 260 4.17 -6.77 -21.27
N ASP A 261 2.91 -6.96 -20.92
CA ASP A 261 1.92 -5.88 -20.87
C ASP A 261 2.03 -5.17 -19.51
N PRO A 262 2.36 -3.87 -19.45
CA PRO A 262 2.39 -3.10 -18.21
C PRO A 262 1.05 -3.10 -17.45
N LEU A 263 -0.07 -3.39 -18.11
CA LEU A 263 -1.36 -3.52 -17.42
C LEU A 263 -1.44 -4.76 -16.52
N MET A 264 -0.59 -5.76 -16.75
CA MET A 264 -0.44 -6.97 -15.92
C MET A 264 0.66 -6.83 -14.86
N LEU A 265 1.07 -5.60 -14.54
CA LEU A 265 2.07 -5.32 -13.52
C LEU A 265 1.64 -5.84 -12.15
N GLU A 266 2.55 -6.55 -11.49
CA GLU A 266 2.37 -7.04 -10.12
C GLU A 266 3.16 -6.19 -9.13
N ARG A 267 2.60 -5.93 -7.94
CA ARG A 267 3.23 -5.12 -6.89
C ARG A 267 4.58 -5.70 -6.44
N ARG A 268 4.68 -7.02 -6.30
CA ARG A 268 5.93 -7.72 -5.93
C ARG A 268 7.09 -7.36 -6.85
N ARG A 269 6.83 -7.23 -8.16
CA ARG A 269 7.88 -6.86 -9.12
C ARG A 269 8.45 -5.49 -8.81
N LEU A 270 7.62 -4.52 -8.44
CA LEU A 270 8.09 -3.18 -8.07
C LEU A 270 8.88 -3.21 -6.76
N ALA A 271 8.40 -3.97 -5.76
CA ALA A 271 9.02 -4.10 -4.45
C ALA A 271 10.48 -4.60 -4.49
N CYS A 272 10.81 -5.46 -5.47
CA CYS A 272 12.17 -6.02 -5.64
C CYS A 272 13.26 -4.94 -5.84
N ALA A 273 12.87 -3.75 -6.30
CA ALA A 273 13.78 -2.66 -6.64
C ALA A 273 13.56 -1.41 -5.80
N THR A 274 12.69 -1.48 -4.79
CA THR A 274 12.47 -0.35 -3.88
C THR A 274 13.34 -0.52 -2.65
N PRO A 275 13.81 0.59 -2.06
CA PRO A 275 14.35 0.57 -0.71
C PRO A 275 13.37 -0.10 0.26
N ILE A 276 13.87 -0.62 1.37
CA ILE A 276 13.01 -1.15 2.43
C ILE A 276 12.54 0.03 3.29
N PRO A 277 11.23 0.13 3.61
CA PRO A 277 10.70 1.13 4.54
C PRO A 277 11.44 1.12 5.88
N LYS A 278 11.62 2.31 6.48
CA LYS A 278 12.34 2.45 7.76
C LYS A 278 11.67 1.68 8.88
N GLU A 279 10.34 1.62 8.85
CA GLU A 279 9.45 0.93 9.77
C GLU A 279 9.67 -0.60 9.73
N LEU A 280 10.17 -1.11 8.59
CA LEU A 280 10.48 -2.53 8.38
C LEU A 280 11.94 -2.88 8.62
N MET A 281 12.81 -1.91 8.92
CA MET A 281 14.24 -2.17 9.10
C MET A 281 14.54 -3.14 10.26
N LYS A 282 13.67 -3.20 11.27
CA LYS A 282 13.76 -4.20 12.35
C LYS A 282 13.50 -5.64 11.88
N PHE A 283 12.97 -5.81 10.67
CA PHE A 283 12.62 -7.07 10.03
C PHE A 283 13.33 -7.28 8.69
N SER A 284 14.37 -6.52 8.37
CA SER A 284 15.11 -6.60 7.09
C SER A 284 16.53 -7.10 7.25
#